data_AF-A0A3D4HFD6-F1
#
_entry.id   AF-A0A3D4HFD6-F1
#
_cell.length_a   1.000
_cell.length_b   1.000
_cell.length_c   1.000
_cell.angle_alpha   90.00
_cell.angle_beta   90.00
_cell.angle_gamma   90.00
#
_symmetry.space_group_name_H-M   'P 1'
#
loop_
_entity.id
_entity.type
_entity.pdbx_description
1 polymer ?
#
loop_
_entity_poly.entity_id
_entity_poly.type
_entity_poly.pdbx_seq_one_letter_code
_entity_poly.pdbx_strand_id
1 'polypeptide(L)'
;GNKIQKIKSESECVVGICIGSNELIKAKNVIVATGMGTEGILNSFNSYYSKYLKSRVGMMAYLPNMHTVRGFVFMEPVKPVLLPALGNGTLASIFGMVLPPVTKEKNFSVDYEKAKLIIKGIKQNFNISEKQTYGATFYVSGKTDYVNEDSINSNSVNPGYNIIDHGEFDRINGLYTIITGKMTLAFHSSKNVSEKILKKDLSLDINQKVKTKYDRNMLEIEPWNNFNQN
;
A
#
# COMPACT_ATOMS: atom_id res chain seq x y z
N GLY A 1 3.91 12.27 -19.96
CA GLY A 1 4.59 12.24 -18.65
C GLY A 1 6.00 11.74 -18.84
N ASN A 2 6.96 12.28 -18.09
CA ASN A 2 8.37 11.90 -18.18
C ASN A 2 8.56 10.49 -17.59
N LYS A 3 8.66 9.46 -18.45
CA LYS A 3 8.91 8.07 -18.01
C LYS A 3 10.41 7.86 -17.90
N ILE A 4 10.87 7.42 -16.73
CA ILE A 4 12.26 6.99 -16.52
C ILE A 4 12.47 5.72 -17.35
N GLN A 5 13.53 5.71 -18.15
CA GLN A 5 13.91 4.53 -18.94
C GLN A 5 14.94 3.67 -18.21
N LYS A 6 15.91 4.30 -17.54
CA LYS A 6 17.05 3.61 -16.94
C LYS A 6 17.71 4.44 -15.84
N ILE A 7 18.26 3.76 -14.82
CA ILE A 7 19.21 4.34 -13.87
C ILE A 7 20.62 4.24 -14.45
N LYS A 8 21.36 5.35 -14.44
CA LYS A 8 22.73 5.39 -14.93
C LYS A 8 23.70 5.35 -13.76
N SER A 9 24.67 4.44 -13.83
CA SER A 9 25.78 4.32 -12.89
C SER A 9 27.12 4.28 -13.63
N GLU A 10 28.17 4.79 -12.98
CA GLU A 10 29.55 4.81 -13.45
C GLU A 10 30.46 4.54 -12.24
N SER A 11 31.46 3.67 -12.39
CA SER A 11 32.42 3.33 -11.32
C SER A 11 31.75 3.02 -9.96
N GLU A 12 30.75 2.13 -9.98
CA GLU A 12 30.00 1.70 -8.78
C GLU A 12 29.25 2.84 -8.07
N CYS A 13 29.03 3.99 -8.72
CA CYS A 13 28.27 5.11 -8.19
C CYS A 13 27.11 5.44 -9.12
N VAL A 14 25.95 5.80 -8.56
CA VAL A 14 24.87 6.37 -9.36
C VAL A 14 25.28 7.75 -9.86
N VAL A 15 24.99 8.05 -11.12
CA VAL A 15 25.27 9.36 -11.74
C VAL A 15 23.98 10.09 -12.12
N GLY A 16 22.84 9.40 -12.17
CA GLY A 16 21.55 9.99 -12.48
C GLY A 16 20.53 9.03 -13.05
N ILE A 17 19.51 9.60 -13.68
CA ILE A 17 18.44 8.88 -14.36
C ILE A 17 18.29 9.35 -15.81
N CYS A 18 18.03 8.40 -16.72
CA CYS A 18 17.71 8.70 -18.11
C CYS A 18 16.19 8.85 -18.29
N ILE A 19 15.76 9.96 -18.85
CA ILE A 19 14.36 10.27 -19.21
C ILE A 19 14.26 10.37 -20.73
N GLY A 20 13.27 9.70 -21.32
CA GLY A 20 13.15 9.64 -22.78
C GLY A 20 14.39 9.05 -23.45
N SER A 21 14.62 9.36 -24.73
CA SER A 21 15.70 8.75 -25.50
C SER A 21 17.10 9.28 -25.17
N ASN A 22 17.26 10.55 -24.76
CA ASN A 22 18.58 11.19 -24.68
C ASN A 22 18.79 12.13 -23.47
N GLU A 23 17.81 12.28 -22.56
CA GLU A 23 17.95 13.23 -21.45
C GLU A 23 18.52 12.52 -20.21
N LEU A 24 19.63 13.02 -19.68
CA LEU A 24 20.22 12.56 -18.41
C LEU A 24 20.02 13.63 -17.34
N ILE A 25 19.25 13.33 -16.31
CA ILE A 25 19.19 14.13 -15.10
C ILE A 25 20.25 13.62 -14.14
N LYS A 26 21.28 14.43 -13.91
CA LYS A 26 22.40 14.10 -13.02
C LYS A 26 22.00 14.26 -11.56
N ALA A 27 22.36 13.27 -10.74
CA ALA A 27 22.17 13.31 -9.30
C ALA A 27 23.20 12.44 -8.60
N LYS A 28 23.70 12.88 -7.43
CA LYS A 28 24.62 12.10 -6.58
C LYS A 28 23.92 10.97 -5.83
N ASN A 29 22.62 11.15 -5.59
CA ASN A 29 21.77 10.16 -4.94
C ASN A 29 20.48 10.01 -5.75
N VAL A 30 20.04 8.77 -5.96
CA VAL A 30 18.77 8.44 -6.64
C VAL A 30 17.95 7.55 -5.73
N ILE A 31 16.66 7.85 -5.62
CA ILE A 31 15.72 7.09 -4.80
C ILE A 31 14.62 6.53 -5.69
N VAL A 32 14.49 5.21 -5.74
CA VAL A 32 13.38 4.53 -6.42
C VAL A 32 12.21 4.42 -5.46
N ALA A 33 11.12 5.14 -5.78
CA ALA A 33 9.89 5.18 -4.99
C ALA A 33 8.65 5.03 -5.90
N THR A 34 8.70 4.11 -6.86
CA THR A 34 7.73 4.01 -7.97
C THR A 34 6.57 3.03 -7.71
N GLY A 35 6.39 2.55 -6.48
CA GLY A 35 5.37 1.56 -6.15
C GLY A 35 5.49 0.31 -7.03
N MET A 36 4.45 0.01 -7.81
CA MET A 36 4.46 -1.12 -8.75
C MET A 36 5.53 -1.06 -9.84
N GLY A 37 6.00 0.13 -10.21
CA GLY A 37 7.06 0.28 -11.20
C GLY A 37 8.44 -0.14 -10.68
N THR A 38 8.59 -0.34 -9.37
CA THR A 38 9.90 -0.55 -8.75
C THR A 38 10.56 -1.83 -9.23
N GLU A 39 9.82 -2.93 -9.35
CA GLU A 39 10.37 -4.20 -9.85
C GLU A 39 10.92 -4.07 -11.28
N GLY A 40 10.20 -3.37 -12.17
CA GLY A 40 10.65 -3.13 -13.54
C GLY A 40 11.94 -2.30 -13.59
N ILE A 41 12.03 -1.28 -12.75
CA ILE A 41 13.25 -0.47 -12.63
C ILE A 41 14.42 -1.31 -12.10
N LEU A 42 14.22 -2.09 -11.04
CA LEU A 42 15.24 -2.97 -10.47
C LEU A 42 15.73 -4.03 -11.46
N ASN A 43 14.83 -4.62 -12.23
CA ASN A 43 15.17 -5.58 -13.28
C ASN A 43 15.99 -4.95 -14.41
N SER A 44 15.81 -3.65 -14.71
CA SER A 44 16.55 -2.98 -15.79
C SER A 44 18.07 -2.89 -15.58
N PHE A 45 18.53 -3.10 -14.34
CA PHE A 45 19.94 -3.15 -13.97
C PHE A 45 20.32 -4.45 -13.24
N ASN A 46 19.49 -5.49 -13.32
CA ASN A 46 19.73 -6.81 -12.71
C ASN A 46 19.97 -6.76 -11.19
N SER A 47 19.20 -5.93 -10.46
CA SER A 47 19.30 -5.87 -9.01
C SER A 47 19.05 -7.23 -8.35
N TYR A 48 19.87 -7.59 -7.37
CA TYR A 48 19.67 -8.72 -6.47
C TYR A 48 18.29 -8.70 -5.80
N TYR A 49 17.75 -7.51 -5.54
CA TYR A 49 16.53 -7.33 -4.76
C TYR A 49 15.24 -7.48 -5.54
N SER A 50 15.28 -7.50 -6.88
CA SER A 50 14.05 -7.51 -7.68
C SER A 50 13.17 -8.73 -7.40
N LYS A 51 13.78 -9.91 -7.18
CA LYS A 51 13.09 -11.17 -6.87
C LYS A 51 12.29 -11.15 -5.55
N TYR A 52 12.64 -10.26 -4.63
CA TYR A 52 11.98 -10.09 -3.33
C TYR A 52 10.79 -9.13 -3.38
N LEU A 53 10.53 -8.49 -4.52
CA LEU A 53 9.36 -7.65 -4.69
C LEU A 53 8.17 -8.47 -5.16
N LYS A 54 7.02 -8.27 -4.51
CA LYS A 54 5.75 -8.87 -4.90
C LYS A 54 4.68 -7.80 -4.98
N SER A 55 4.11 -7.64 -6.16
CA SER A 55 2.99 -6.73 -6.39
C SER A 55 1.67 -7.48 -6.37
N ARG A 56 0.63 -6.88 -5.80
CA ARG A 56 -0.74 -7.42 -5.72
C ARG A 56 -1.78 -6.32 -5.83
N VAL A 57 -3.01 -6.68 -6.21
CA VAL A 57 -4.11 -5.72 -6.44
C VAL A 57 -5.10 -5.71 -5.30
N GLY A 58 -5.22 -4.60 -4.57
CA GLY A 58 -6.31 -4.31 -3.64
C GLY A 58 -7.61 -3.93 -4.35
N MET A 59 -8.74 -4.18 -3.69
CA MET A 59 -10.06 -3.76 -4.15
C MET A 59 -10.84 -3.10 -3.02
N MET A 60 -11.56 -2.04 -3.35
CA MET A 60 -12.48 -1.34 -2.47
C MET A 60 -13.77 -1.03 -3.23
N ALA A 61 -14.90 -1.08 -2.55
CA ALA A 61 -16.20 -0.67 -3.06
C ALA A 61 -16.61 0.65 -2.39
N TYR A 62 -17.24 1.53 -3.15
CA TYR A 62 -18.01 2.66 -2.65
C TYR A 62 -19.50 2.34 -2.81
N LEU A 63 -20.25 2.42 -1.73
CA LEU A 63 -21.67 2.12 -1.64
C LEU A 63 -22.42 3.42 -1.35
N PRO A 64 -23.01 4.08 -2.38
CA PRO A 64 -23.62 5.40 -2.21
C PRO A 64 -24.90 5.38 -1.37
N ASN A 65 -25.60 4.24 -1.35
CA ASN A 65 -26.88 4.08 -0.66
C ASN A 65 -26.74 3.38 0.71
N MET A 66 -25.51 3.15 1.16
CA MET A 66 -25.22 2.57 2.47
C MET A 66 -24.52 3.63 3.32
N HIS A 67 -25.17 4.02 4.41
CA HIS A 67 -24.63 5.01 5.33
C HIS A 67 -24.08 4.32 6.58
N THR A 68 -22.83 4.61 6.91
CA THR A 68 -22.20 4.22 8.18
C THR A 68 -21.71 5.48 8.90
N VAL A 69 -22.01 5.59 10.19
CA VAL A 69 -21.61 6.75 11.02
C VAL A 69 -20.20 6.59 11.62
N ARG A 70 -19.69 5.35 11.64
CA ARG A 70 -18.36 4.99 12.18
C ARG A 70 -17.76 3.84 11.37
N GLY A 71 -16.46 3.65 11.53
CA GLY A 71 -15.75 2.53 10.93
C GLY A 71 -16.07 1.23 11.64
N PHE A 72 -16.24 0.16 10.86
CA PHE A 72 -16.35 -1.21 11.35
C PHE A 72 -15.17 -2.02 10.83
N VAL A 73 -14.35 -2.53 11.74
CA VAL A 73 -13.18 -3.36 11.43
C VAL A 73 -13.31 -4.65 12.19
N PHE A 74 -13.34 -5.77 11.48
CA PHE A 74 -13.29 -7.09 12.07
C PHE A 74 -11.86 -7.60 12.03
N MET A 75 -11.44 -8.27 13.10
CA MET A 75 -10.10 -8.86 13.22
C MET A 75 -9.99 -10.21 12.52
N GLU A 76 -11.12 -10.87 12.26
CA GLU A 76 -11.19 -12.12 11.53
C GLU A 76 -10.87 -11.91 10.04
N PRO A 77 -10.01 -12.76 9.43
CA PRO A 77 -9.78 -12.73 8.00
C PRO A 77 -11.08 -12.90 7.20
N VAL A 78 -11.11 -12.33 6.00
CA VAL A 78 -12.23 -12.45 5.05
C VAL A 78 -13.51 -11.72 5.48
N LYS A 79 -13.49 -10.99 6.61
CA LYS A 79 -14.59 -10.13 7.03
C LYS A 79 -14.56 -8.75 6.36
N PRO A 80 -15.73 -8.11 6.16
CA PRO A 80 -15.79 -6.78 5.55
C PRO A 80 -15.26 -5.70 6.50
N VAL A 81 -14.47 -4.77 5.98
CA VAL A 81 -14.15 -3.51 6.65
C VAL A 81 -15.01 -2.42 6.03
N LEU A 82 -15.72 -1.67 6.86
CA LEU A 82 -16.56 -0.54 6.44
C LEU A 82 -16.02 0.76 7.02
N LEU A 83 -16.00 1.81 6.21
CA LEU A 83 -15.61 3.15 6.65
C LEU A 83 -16.59 4.19 6.08
N PRO A 84 -16.97 5.22 6.85
CA PRO A 84 -17.74 6.33 6.32
C PRO A 84 -17.01 7.01 5.16
N ALA A 85 -17.75 7.42 4.12
CA ALA A 85 -17.22 8.19 3.00
C ALA A 85 -17.99 9.51 2.82
N LEU A 86 -17.38 10.43 2.06
CA LEU A 86 -18.03 11.67 1.63
C LEU A 86 -19.34 11.37 0.89
N GLY A 87 -20.33 12.25 1.03
CA GLY A 87 -21.64 12.09 0.38
C GLY A 87 -22.55 11.06 1.04
N ASN A 88 -22.35 10.78 2.33
CA ASN A 88 -23.12 9.81 3.13
C ASN A 88 -23.03 8.35 2.64
N GLY A 89 -22.08 8.03 1.76
CA GLY A 89 -21.81 6.66 1.34
C GLY A 89 -20.86 5.93 2.28
N THR A 90 -20.57 4.68 1.96
CA THR A 90 -19.66 3.81 2.73
C THR A 90 -18.60 3.23 1.81
N LEU A 91 -17.35 3.26 2.26
CA LEU A 91 -16.27 2.46 1.67
C LEU A 91 -16.28 1.07 2.29
N ALA A 92 -16.13 0.06 1.46
CA ALA A 92 -16.05 -1.33 1.90
C ALA A 92 -14.88 -2.06 1.26
N SER A 93 -14.20 -2.91 2.03
CA SER A 93 -13.20 -3.86 1.54
C SER A 93 -13.27 -5.14 2.35
N ILE A 94 -12.48 -6.17 2.02
CA ILE A 94 -12.37 -7.39 2.83
C ILE A 94 -11.00 -7.40 3.53
N PHE A 95 -10.99 -7.57 4.85
CA PHE A 95 -9.77 -7.69 5.64
C PHE A 95 -9.03 -8.99 5.31
N GLY A 96 -7.71 -8.91 5.15
CA GLY A 96 -6.87 -10.09 4.92
C GLY A 96 -7.15 -10.84 3.61
N MET A 97 -7.91 -10.27 2.66
CA MET A 97 -8.18 -10.93 1.39
C MET A 97 -6.86 -11.19 0.66
N VAL A 98 -6.62 -12.45 0.28
CA VAL A 98 -5.51 -12.81 -0.60
C VAL A 98 -5.83 -12.26 -1.98
N LEU A 99 -4.89 -11.49 -2.51
CA LEU A 99 -5.06 -10.76 -3.75
C LEU A 99 -4.05 -11.29 -4.76
N PRO A 100 -4.46 -11.45 -6.04
CA PRO A 100 -3.68 -12.09 -7.07
C PRO A 100 -2.41 -11.30 -7.29
N PRO A 101 -1.31 -12.00 -7.58
CA PRO A 101 -0.07 -11.34 -7.95
C PRO A 101 -0.27 -10.55 -9.24
N VAL A 102 0.40 -9.41 -9.32
CA VAL A 102 0.57 -8.67 -10.56
C VAL A 102 1.78 -9.24 -11.28
N THR A 103 1.59 -9.79 -12.47
CA THR A 103 2.67 -10.39 -13.26
C THR A 103 3.11 -9.52 -14.45
N LYS A 104 2.36 -8.47 -14.80
CA LYS A 104 2.68 -7.54 -15.91
C LYS A 104 2.14 -6.13 -15.61
N GLU A 105 2.80 -5.10 -16.15
CA GLU A 105 2.25 -3.74 -16.23
C GLU A 105 0.97 -3.76 -17.07
N LYS A 106 -0.19 -3.76 -16.42
CA LYS A 106 -1.51 -3.70 -17.07
C LYS A 106 -2.40 -2.76 -16.28
N ASN A 107 -3.36 -2.15 -16.98
CA ASN A 107 -4.52 -1.58 -16.32
C ASN A 107 -5.25 -2.70 -15.57
N PHE A 108 -5.47 -2.51 -14.26
CA PHE A 108 -6.18 -3.49 -13.45
C PHE A 108 -7.67 -3.32 -13.65
N SER A 109 -8.33 -4.39 -14.09
CA SER A 109 -9.79 -4.43 -14.12
C SER A 109 -10.33 -4.82 -12.75
N VAL A 110 -11.55 -4.36 -12.45
CA VAL A 110 -12.33 -4.89 -11.33
C VAL A 110 -12.67 -6.34 -11.61
N ASP A 111 -12.25 -7.23 -10.72
CA ASP A 111 -12.63 -8.64 -10.72
C ASP A 111 -14.07 -8.79 -10.21
N TYR A 112 -14.94 -9.34 -11.05
CA TYR A 112 -16.36 -9.48 -10.76
C TYR A 112 -16.65 -10.43 -9.59
N GLU A 113 -15.91 -11.54 -9.48
CA GLU A 113 -16.12 -12.51 -8.40
C GLU A 113 -15.69 -11.93 -7.05
N LYS A 114 -14.66 -11.10 -7.03
CA LYS A 114 -14.29 -10.36 -5.81
C LYS A 114 -15.25 -9.25 -5.46
N ALA A 115 -15.76 -8.54 -6.45
CA ALA A 115 -16.79 -7.54 -6.23
C ALA A 115 -18.03 -8.19 -5.57
N LYS A 116 -18.46 -9.35 -6.07
CA LYS A 116 -19.50 -10.16 -5.43
C LYS A 116 -19.14 -10.57 -4.01
N LEU A 117 -17.91 -11.02 -3.76
CA LEU A 117 -17.46 -11.43 -2.41
C LEU A 117 -17.54 -10.28 -1.41
N ILE A 118 -17.14 -9.06 -1.81
CA ILE A 118 -17.32 -7.86 -0.98
C ILE A 118 -18.80 -7.67 -0.65
N ILE A 119 -19.68 -7.60 -1.67
CA ILE A 119 -21.12 -7.39 -1.46
C ILE A 119 -21.74 -8.48 -0.59
N LYS A 120 -21.43 -9.75 -0.86
CA LYS A 120 -21.91 -10.90 -0.09
C LYS A 120 -21.45 -10.83 1.36
N GLY A 121 -20.16 -10.53 1.59
CA GLY A 121 -19.60 -10.39 2.93
C GLY A 121 -20.32 -9.30 3.73
N ILE A 122 -20.61 -8.15 3.12
CA ILE A 122 -21.36 -7.08 3.79
C ILE A 122 -22.80 -7.52 4.09
N LYS A 123 -23.52 -8.08 3.11
CA LYS A 123 -24.90 -8.57 3.29
C LYS A 123 -25.01 -9.59 4.43
N GLN A 124 -24.04 -10.50 4.53
CA GLN A 124 -24.01 -11.54 5.56
C GLN A 124 -23.71 -11.01 6.98
N ASN A 125 -22.94 -9.94 7.11
CA ASN A 125 -22.52 -9.43 8.44
C ASN A 125 -23.37 -8.24 8.94
N PHE A 126 -24.08 -7.52 8.05
CA PHE A 126 -24.80 -6.29 8.41
C PHE A 126 -26.30 -6.30 8.08
N ASN A 127 -26.84 -7.44 7.62
CA ASN A 127 -28.26 -7.59 7.24
C ASN A 127 -28.78 -6.44 6.35
N ILE A 128 -27.99 -6.05 5.34
CA ILE A 128 -28.34 -4.94 4.45
C ILE A 128 -29.18 -5.40 3.26
N SER A 129 -30.11 -4.55 2.85
CA SER A 129 -30.98 -4.75 1.69
C SER A 129 -30.24 -4.59 0.35
N GLU A 130 -30.83 -5.09 -0.74
CA GLU A 130 -30.25 -4.91 -2.08
C GLU A 130 -30.18 -3.44 -2.49
N LYS A 131 -31.16 -2.62 -2.09
CA LYS A 131 -31.20 -1.17 -2.34
C LYS A 131 -29.96 -0.46 -1.80
N GLN A 132 -29.46 -0.87 -0.63
CA GLN A 132 -28.26 -0.28 -0.04
C GLN A 132 -26.98 -0.62 -0.79
N THR A 133 -26.97 -1.72 -1.54
CA THR A 133 -25.84 -2.13 -2.41
C THR A 133 -25.97 -1.64 -3.85
N TYR A 134 -27.12 -1.09 -4.22
CA TYR A 134 -27.37 -0.60 -5.58
C TYR A 134 -26.48 0.60 -5.91
N GLY A 135 -25.96 0.65 -7.14
CA GLY A 135 -25.04 1.70 -7.58
C GLY A 135 -23.63 1.61 -7.01
N ALA A 136 -23.25 0.46 -6.42
CA ALA A 136 -21.90 0.25 -5.93
C ALA A 136 -20.85 0.46 -7.02
N THR A 137 -19.82 1.25 -6.72
CA THR A 137 -18.68 1.48 -7.61
C THR A 137 -17.44 0.84 -7.03
N PHE A 138 -16.68 0.12 -7.84
CA PHE A 138 -15.49 -0.60 -7.38
C PHE A 138 -14.22 0.03 -7.93
N TYR A 139 -13.20 0.08 -7.08
CA TYR A 139 -11.89 0.60 -7.41
C TYR A 139 -10.85 -0.45 -7.09
N VAL A 140 -9.84 -0.53 -7.94
CA VAL A 140 -8.68 -1.40 -7.74
C VAL A 140 -7.43 -0.56 -7.71
N SER A 141 -6.50 -0.94 -6.83
CA SER A 141 -5.21 -0.28 -6.71
C SER A 141 -4.14 -1.32 -6.44
N GLY A 142 -3.00 -1.18 -7.09
CA GLY A 142 -1.90 -2.08 -6.87
C GLY A 142 -0.99 -1.62 -5.74
N LYS A 143 -0.39 -2.61 -5.07
CA LYS A 143 0.53 -2.42 -3.97
C LYS A 143 1.73 -3.34 -4.18
N THR A 144 2.92 -2.86 -3.83
CA THR A 144 4.16 -3.63 -3.83
C THR A 144 4.60 -3.87 -2.40
N ASP A 145 4.82 -5.15 -2.07
CA ASP A 145 5.36 -5.63 -0.81
C ASP A 145 6.80 -6.12 -1.05
N TYR A 146 7.67 -5.95 -0.03
CA TYR A 146 9.00 -6.54 0.00
C TYR A 146 8.92 -7.80 0.87
N VAL A 147 9.23 -8.94 0.28
CA VAL A 147 9.08 -10.27 0.89
C VAL A 147 10.47 -10.91 0.94
N ASN A 148 11.11 -10.86 2.11
CA ASN A 148 12.38 -11.55 2.34
C ASN A 148 12.14 -13.07 2.55
N GLU A 149 13.20 -13.87 2.49
CA GLU A 149 13.10 -15.34 2.55
C GLU A 149 12.36 -15.84 3.82
N ASP A 150 12.50 -15.14 4.95
CA ASP A 150 11.79 -15.46 6.20
C ASP A 150 10.26 -15.23 6.11
N SER A 151 9.84 -14.19 5.38
CA SER A 151 8.41 -13.88 5.17
C SER A 151 7.77 -14.74 4.07
N ILE A 152 8.55 -15.23 3.10
CA ILE A 152 8.10 -16.20 2.07
C ILE A 152 7.68 -17.52 2.73
N ASN A 153 8.47 -18.02 3.69
CA ASN A 153 8.22 -19.30 4.35
C ASN A 153 7.00 -19.28 5.28
N SER A 154 6.60 -18.10 5.77
CA SER A 154 5.47 -17.93 6.69
C SER A 154 4.19 -17.44 6.00
N ASN A 155 4.22 -17.21 4.67
CA ASN A 155 3.15 -16.57 3.91
C ASN A 155 2.64 -15.27 4.58
N SER A 156 3.52 -14.60 5.33
CA SER A 156 3.20 -13.46 6.17
C SER A 156 3.53 -12.16 5.44
N VAL A 157 2.63 -11.20 5.48
CA VAL A 157 2.85 -9.87 4.90
C VAL A 157 3.63 -9.06 5.92
N ASN A 158 4.90 -8.75 5.65
CA ASN A 158 5.68 -7.84 6.49
C ASN A 158 5.01 -6.45 6.49
N PRO A 159 4.42 -5.99 7.62
CA PRO A 159 3.64 -4.76 7.65
C PRO A 159 4.50 -3.48 7.73
N GLY A 160 5.83 -3.62 7.78
CA GLY A 160 6.78 -2.52 7.87
C GLY A 160 7.07 -1.81 6.54
N TYR A 161 7.96 -0.82 6.61
CA TYR A 161 8.60 -0.23 5.44
C TYR A 161 10.01 -0.80 5.30
N ASN A 162 10.54 -0.80 4.08
CA ASN A 162 11.88 -1.28 3.76
C ASN A 162 12.64 -0.22 2.98
N ILE A 163 13.91 -0.04 3.32
CA ILE A 163 14.85 0.79 2.58
C ILE A 163 15.99 -0.12 2.14
N ILE A 164 16.16 -0.20 0.84
CA ILE A 164 17.20 -0.99 0.20
C ILE A 164 18.32 -0.02 -0.16
N ASP A 165 19.51 -0.29 0.37
CA ASP A 165 20.75 0.36 -0.06
C ASP A 165 21.41 -0.53 -1.11
N HIS A 166 21.53 -0.03 -2.33
CA HIS A 166 22.06 -0.81 -3.45
C HIS A 166 23.60 -0.88 -3.45
N GLY A 167 24.29 -0.23 -2.50
CA GLY A 167 25.74 -0.30 -2.39
C GLY A 167 26.28 -1.69 -2.02
N GLU A 168 25.57 -2.42 -1.16
CA GLU A 168 26.08 -3.68 -0.59
C GLU A 168 26.02 -4.85 -1.58
N PHE A 169 24.83 -5.16 -2.11
CA PHE A 169 24.62 -6.33 -2.97
C PHE A 169 24.67 -6.01 -4.47
N ASP A 170 24.25 -4.80 -4.86
CA ASP A 170 24.24 -4.39 -6.28
C ASP A 170 25.49 -3.60 -6.67
N ARG A 171 26.33 -3.20 -5.71
CA ARG A 171 27.53 -2.36 -5.90
C ARG A 171 27.23 -1.04 -6.61
N ILE A 172 26.10 -0.41 -6.27
CA ILE A 172 25.71 0.91 -6.78
C ILE A 172 25.53 1.87 -5.62
N ASN A 173 26.59 2.61 -5.28
CA ASN A 173 26.58 3.62 -4.24
C ASN A 173 25.69 4.81 -4.61
N GLY A 174 24.99 5.35 -3.60
CA GLY A 174 24.07 6.47 -3.77
C GLY A 174 22.71 6.10 -4.39
N LEU A 175 22.46 4.83 -4.69
CA LEU A 175 21.16 4.35 -5.14
C LEU A 175 20.39 3.70 -3.98
N TYR A 176 19.15 4.14 -3.79
CA TYR A 176 18.26 3.63 -2.75
C TYR A 176 16.92 3.24 -3.35
N THR A 177 16.24 2.26 -2.75
CA THR A 177 14.84 1.94 -3.04
C THR A 177 14.01 1.98 -1.77
N ILE A 178 12.83 2.59 -1.84
CA ILE A 178 11.88 2.65 -0.73
C ILE A 178 10.64 1.84 -1.05
N ILE A 179 10.32 0.89 -0.18
CA ILE A 179 9.05 0.16 -0.18
C ILE A 179 8.33 0.48 1.12
N THR A 180 7.36 1.39 1.07
CA THR A 180 6.71 1.91 2.28
C THR A 180 5.76 0.90 2.94
N GLY A 181 5.24 -0.05 2.17
CA GLY A 181 4.22 -1.03 2.60
C GLY A 181 2.85 -0.41 2.89
N LYS A 182 2.79 0.68 3.66
CA LYS A 182 1.58 1.45 3.99
C LYS A 182 1.86 2.94 3.90
N MET A 183 0.85 3.73 3.50
CA MET A 183 0.97 5.19 3.47
C MET A 183 1.30 5.79 4.84
N THR A 184 0.80 5.19 5.92
CA THR A 184 1.08 5.63 7.30
C THR A 184 2.56 5.54 7.68
N LEU A 185 3.36 4.76 6.96
CA LEU A 185 4.80 4.59 7.19
C LEU A 185 5.66 5.40 6.20
N ALA A 186 5.04 6.10 5.23
CA ALA A 186 5.77 6.83 4.21
C ALA A 186 6.73 7.86 4.81
N PHE A 187 6.28 8.61 5.81
CA PHE A 187 7.11 9.61 6.47
C PHE A 187 8.34 9.01 7.18
N HIS A 188 8.16 7.89 7.88
CA HIS A 188 9.27 7.16 8.50
C HIS A 188 10.28 6.67 7.46
N SER A 189 9.80 6.16 6.33
CA SER A 189 10.67 5.72 5.24
C SER A 189 11.45 6.87 4.59
N SER A 190 10.81 8.03 4.41
CA SER A 190 11.46 9.24 3.87
C SER A 190 12.50 9.81 4.84
N LYS A 191 12.22 9.80 6.14
CA LYS A 191 13.18 10.17 7.18
C LYS A 191 14.41 9.26 7.09
N ASN A 192 14.21 7.96 7.17
CA ASN A 192 15.32 7.02 7.30
C ASN A 192 16.22 6.94 6.05
N VAL A 193 15.67 7.08 4.84
CA VAL A 193 16.52 7.21 3.64
C VAL A 193 17.33 8.51 3.68
N SER A 194 16.73 9.60 4.18
CA SER A 194 17.39 10.90 4.26
C SER A 194 18.53 10.88 5.27
N GLU A 195 18.36 10.19 6.39
CA GLU A 195 19.40 9.95 7.39
C GLU A 195 20.56 9.14 6.83
N LYS A 196 20.28 8.10 6.05
CA LYS A 196 21.31 7.32 5.35
C LYS A 196 22.11 8.17 4.37
N ILE A 197 21.43 9.00 3.56
CA ILE A 197 22.07 9.90 2.60
C ILE A 197 22.91 10.97 3.30
N LEU A 198 22.39 11.58 4.35
CA LEU A 198 23.02 12.70 5.05
C LEU A 198 24.00 12.26 6.16
N LYS A 199 24.01 10.96 6.50
CA LYS A 199 24.79 10.36 7.60
C LYS A 199 24.58 11.07 8.93
N LYS A 200 23.33 11.44 9.24
CA LYS A 200 22.95 12.08 10.50
C LYS A 200 21.54 11.66 10.91
N ASP A 201 21.28 11.62 12.21
CA ASP A 201 19.93 11.48 12.74
C ASP A 201 19.14 12.77 12.51
N LEU A 202 17.90 12.65 12.07
CA LEU A 202 16.99 13.78 11.83
C LEU A 202 15.92 13.76 12.92
N SER A 203 15.55 14.91 13.49
CA SER A 203 14.36 14.98 14.34
C SER A 203 13.09 15.00 13.48
N LEU A 204 12.05 14.29 13.93
CA LEU A 204 10.70 14.43 13.38
C LEU A 204 9.89 15.33 14.30
N ASP A 205 9.96 16.63 14.09
CA ASP A 205 9.13 17.59 14.83
C ASP A 205 7.71 17.59 14.27
N ILE A 206 6.92 16.58 14.65
CA ILE A 206 5.49 16.53 14.35
C ILE A 206 4.77 17.45 15.33
N ASN A 207 4.65 18.73 14.96
CA ASN A 207 3.83 19.71 15.67
C ASN A 207 2.34 19.45 15.41
N GLN A 208 1.82 18.35 15.94
CA GLN A 208 0.40 18.04 15.89
C GLN A 208 -0.34 18.89 16.93
N LYS A 209 -0.84 20.07 16.53
CA LYS A 209 -1.89 20.80 17.26
C LYS A 209 -3.23 20.08 17.09
N VAL A 210 -3.32 18.83 17.54
CA VAL A 210 -4.59 18.10 17.54
C VAL A 210 -5.35 18.51 18.79
N LYS A 211 -6.40 19.31 18.64
CA LYS A 211 -7.44 19.40 19.67
C LYS A 211 -8.18 18.05 19.66
N THR A 212 -7.65 17.06 20.35
CA THR A 212 -8.37 15.81 20.60
C THR A 212 -9.52 16.11 21.55
N LYS A 213 -10.74 16.28 21.01
CA LYS A 213 -11.95 16.03 21.79
C LYS A 213 -12.06 14.52 21.91
N TYR A 214 -11.50 13.96 22.99
CA TYR A 214 -11.82 12.60 23.38
C TYR A 214 -13.27 12.56 23.84
N ASP A 215 -14.17 12.06 23.00
CA ASP A 215 -15.45 11.57 23.48
C ASP A 215 -15.19 10.17 24.06
N ARG A 216 -15.37 9.98 25.37
CA ARG A 216 -15.12 8.69 26.04
C ARG A 216 -16.03 7.57 25.51
N ASN A 217 -17.07 7.92 24.75
CA ASN A 217 -17.97 6.98 24.09
C ASN A 217 -17.45 6.48 22.72
N MET A 218 -16.30 6.95 22.24
CA MET A 218 -15.78 6.57 20.90
C MET A 218 -14.96 5.28 20.84
N LEU A 219 -14.54 4.74 21.99
CA LEU A 219 -13.88 3.43 22.09
C LEU A 219 -14.83 2.46 22.79
N GLU A 220 -15.96 2.19 22.14
CA GLU A 220 -16.79 1.05 22.53
C GLU A 220 -16.20 -0.20 21.86
N ILE A 221 -15.34 -0.92 22.60
CA ILE A 221 -15.10 -2.34 22.32
C ILE A 221 -16.35 -3.04 22.85
N GLU A 222 -17.43 -3.09 22.08
CA GLU A 222 -18.58 -3.89 22.46
C GLU A 222 -18.17 -5.38 22.32
N PRO A 223 -18.13 -6.16 23.41
CA PRO A 223 -18.12 -7.61 23.25
C PRO A 223 -19.49 -7.96 22.66
N TRP A 224 -19.50 -8.45 21.42
CA TRP A 224 -20.72 -8.95 20.77
C TRP A 224 -21.25 -10.17 21.52
N ASN A 225 -21.94 -9.95 22.63
CA ASN A 225 -22.84 -10.92 23.23
C ASN A 225 -24.26 -10.55 22.79
N ASN A 226 -24.88 -11.49 22.07
CA ASN A 226 -26.31 -11.64 21.78
C ASN A 226 -26.82 -11.09 20.43
N PHE A 227 -26.53 -11.82 19.36
CA PHE A 227 -27.58 -12.13 18.37
C PHE A 227 -28.22 -13.47 18.74
N ASN A 228 -29.12 -13.44 19.71
CA ASN A 228 -30.16 -14.44 19.92
C ASN A 228 -31.15 -13.86 20.93
N GLN A 229 -32.09 -13.07 20.42
CA GLN A 229 -33.43 -12.88 21.02
C GLN A 229 -34.29 -12.08 20.03
N ASN A 230 -34.90 -12.82 19.09
CA ASN A 230 -36.33 -12.79 18.74
C ASN A 230 -36.54 -13.58 17.44
#